data_AF-A0AAD5PDZ3-F1
#
_entry.id   AF-A0AAD5PDZ3-F1
#
_cell.length_a   1.000
_cell.length_b   1.000
_cell.length_c   1.000
_cell.angle_alpha   90.00
_cell.angle_beta   90.00
_cell.angle_gamma   90.00
#
_symmetry.space_group_name_H-M   'P 1'
#
loop_
_entity.id
_entity.type
_entity.pdbx_description
1 polymer ?
#
loop_
_entity_poly.entity_id
_entity_poly.type
_entity_poly.pdbx_seq_one_letter_code
_entity_poly.pdbx_strand_id
1 'polypeptide(L)' 'DMISYIGITNNVSLVVIYFARLTTNVSDLKKVFFYMPNIINIVVDQTPQKNQVTIFNRDQLLNN' A
#
# COMPACT_ATOMS: atom_id res chain seq x y z
N ASP A 1 -13.82 -12.96 -6.25
CA ASP A 1 -12.59 -13.05 -5.45
C ASP A 1 -12.17 -11.64 -5.01
N MET A 2 -11.39 -11.51 -3.94
CA MET A 2 -10.97 -10.21 -3.38
C MET A 2 -10.19 -9.36 -4.40
N ILE A 3 -9.33 -9.99 -5.22
CA ILE A 3 -8.54 -9.28 -6.23
C ILE A 3 -9.44 -8.70 -7.31
N SER A 4 -10.41 -9.47 -7.78
CA SER A 4 -11.41 -9.01 -8.74
C SER A 4 -12.24 -7.85 -8.20
N TYR A 5 -12.62 -7.90 -6.92
CA TYR A 5 -13.36 -6.82 -6.26
C TYR A 5 -12.53 -5.54 -6.15
N ILE A 6 -11.25 -5.68 -5.77
CA ILE A 6 -10.32 -4.54 -5.76
C ILE A 6 -10.18 -3.97 -7.17
N GLY A 7 -10.00 -4.80 -8.20
CA GLY A 7 -9.78 -4.34 -9.58
C GLY A 7 -10.91 -3.51 -10.18
N ILE A 8 -12.16 -3.69 -9.73
CA ILE A 8 -13.32 -2.90 -10.18
C ILE A 8 -13.66 -1.72 -9.26
N THR A 9 -13.05 -1.66 -8.07
CA THR A 9 -13.32 -0.61 -7.09
C THR A 9 -12.40 0.58 -7.35
N ASN A 10 -12.98 1.75 -7.54
CA ASN A 10 -12.23 2.98 -7.69
C ASN A 10 -11.78 3.54 -6.33
N ASN A 11 -10.66 4.24 -6.30
CA ASN A 11 -10.15 4.96 -5.12
C ASN A 11 -9.92 4.06 -3.90
N VAL A 12 -9.12 3.01 -4.07
CA VAL A 12 -8.83 2.03 -3.03
C VAL A 12 -7.63 2.49 -2.18
N SER A 13 -7.80 2.50 -0.86
CA SER A 13 -6.71 2.56 0.12
C SER A 13 -6.37 1.15 0.59
N LEU A 14 -5.11 0.76 0.45
CA LEU A 14 -4.64 -0.52 0.97
C LEU A 14 -4.01 -0.32 2.35
N VAL A 15 -4.51 -1.01 3.36
CA VAL A 15 -3.95 -0.97 4.72
C VAL A 15 -3.17 -2.24 4.99
N VAL A 16 -1.86 -2.11 5.21
CA VAL A 16 -0.94 -3.19 5.55
C VAL A 16 -0.61 -3.08 7.02
N ILE A 17 -1.20 -3.98 7.81
CA ILE A 17 -0.89 -4.13 9.23
C ILE A 17 0.37 -4.97 9.34
N TYR A 18 1.41 -4.40 9.94
CA TYR A 18 2.74 -4.99 10.01
C TYR A 18 2.81 -6.10 11.06
N PHE A 19 2.11 -7.21 10.80
CA PHE A 19 2.25 -8.45 11.56
C PHE A 19 3.47 -9.21 11.03
N ALA A 20 4.41 -9.58 11.89
CA ALA A 20 5.51 -10.52 11.61
C ALA A 20 6.78 -10.03 10.84
N ARG A 21 7.23 -8.78 11.01
CA ARG A 21 8.58 -8.32 10.56
C ARG A 21 8.86 -8.39 9.04
N LEU A 22 7.86 -8.66 8.19
CA LEU A 22 8.01 -8.58 6.74
C LEU A 22 8.26 -7.13 6.34
N THR A 23 9.50 -6.82 5.94
CA THR A 23 9.89 -5.49 5.48
C THR A 23 9.17 -5.15 4.20
N THR A 24 8.17 -4.27 4.29
CA THR A 24 7.54 -3.63 3.14
C THR A 24 8.60 -2.82 2.40
N ASN A 25 9.11 -3.35 1.28
CA ASN A 25 10.08 -2.67 0.44
C ASN A 25 9.36 -1.66 -0.46
N VAL A 26 9.86 -0.42 -0.53
CA VAL A 26 9.34 0.63 -1.41
C VAL A 26 9.26 0.17 -2.88
N SER A 27 10.20 -0.65 -3.33
CA SER A 27 10.20 -1.21 -4.70
C SER A 27 8.98 -2.11 -4.96
N ASP A 28 8.56 -2.90 -3.97
CA ASP A 28 7.38 -3.76 -4.10
C ASP A 28 6.09 -2.93 -4.03
N LEU A 29 6.07 -1.86 -3.24
CA LEU A 29 4.96 -0.89 -3.25
C LEU A 29 4.80 -0.21 -4.62
N LYS A 30 5.91 0.15 -5.28
CA LYS A 30 5.88 0.71 -6.64
C LYS A 30 5.24 -0.27 -7.64
N LYS A 31 5.52 -1.58 -7.53
CA LYS A 31 4.87 -2.60 -8.36
C LYS A 31 3.36 -2.66 -8.12
N VAL A 32 2.91 -2.57 -6.86
CA VAL A 32 1.47 -2.55 -6.53
C VAL A 32 0.79 -1.37 -7.22
N PHE A 33 1.37 -0.17 -7.13
CA PHE A 33 0.82 0.99 -7.84
C PHE A 33 0.83 0.82 -9.37
N PHE A 34 1.84 0.17 -9.93
CA PHE A 34 1.89 -0.12 -11.36
C PHE A 34 0.78 -1.07 -11.82
N TYR A 35 0.59 -2.19 -11.12
CA TYR A 35 -0.39 -3.22 -11.51
C TYR A 35 -1.83 -2.88 -11.12
N MET A 36 -2.03 -2.03 -10.11
CA MET A 36 -3.35 -1.65 -9.60
C MET A 36 -3.51 -0.12 -9.64
N PRO A 37 -3.89 0.46 -10.80
CA PRO A 37 -3.98 1.91 -10.98
C PRO A 37 -5.06 2.57 -10.10
N ASN A 38 -6.03 1.78 -9.65
CA ASN A 38 -7.12 2.20 -8.77
C ASN A 38 -6.72 2.35 -7.29
N ILE A 39 -5.52 1.91 -6.91
CA ILE A 39 -4.96 2.14 -5.57
C ILE A 39 -4.36 3.55 -5.51
N ILE A 40 -4.89 4.36 -4.57
CA ILE A 40 -4.50 5.77 -4.40
C ILE A 40 -3.43 5.96 -3.32
N ASN A 41 -3.43 5.10 -2.30
CA ASN A 41 -2.40 5.09 -1.27
C ASN A 41 -2.28 3.70 -0.62
N ILE A 42 -1.14 3.48 0.01
CA ILE A 42 -0.86 2.31 0.83
C ILE A 42 -0.47 2.80 2.22
N VAL A 43 -1.22 2.40 3.23
CA VAL A 43 -0.97 2.72 4.64
C VAL A 43 -0.26 1.54 5.26
N VAL A 44 0.95 1.76 5.77
CA VAL A 44 1.72 0.76 6.50
C VAL A 44 1.67 1.11 7.98
N ASP A 45 0.92 0.32 8.74
CA ASP A 45 0.78 0.46 10.18
C ASP A 45 1.76 -0.48 10.90
N GLN A 46 2.75 0.10 11.56
CA GLN A 46 3.79 -0.62 12.31
C GLN A 46 3.57 -0.58 13.83
N THR A 47 2.36 -0.25 14.27
CA THR A 47 1.98 -0.28 15.69
C THR A 47 1.72 -1.73 16.15
N PRO A 48 2.09 -2.07 17.40
CA PRO A 48 2.77 -1.24 18.39
C PRO A 48 4.30 -1.25 18.24
N GLN A 49 4.88 -2.12 17.40
CA GLN A 49 6.34 -2.39 17.38
C GLN A 49 7.20 -1.13 17.21
N LYS A 50 6.78 -0.20 16.35
CA LYS A 50 7.47 1.07 16.10
C LYS A 50 6.64 2.29 16.44
N ASN A 51 5.39 2.09 16.86
CA ASN A 51 4.41 3.15 17.09
C ASN A 51 4.35 4.17 15.92
N GLN A 52 4.43 3.67 14.68
CA GLN A 52 4.57 4.46 13.48
C GLN A 52 3.56 3.99 12.43
N VAL A 53 2.86 4.95 11.82
CA VAL A 53 2.04 4.74 10.63
C VAL A 53 2.67 5.54 9.49
N THR A 54 2.91 4.89 8.36
CA THR A 54 3.46 5.54 7.16
C THR A 54 2.46 5.44 6.02
N ILE A 55 2.19 6.55 5.36
CA ILE A 55 1.27 6.60 4.22
C ILE A 55 2.10 6.84 2.96
N PHE A 56 2.03 5.91 2.02
CA PHE A 56 2.63 6.03 0.71
C PHE A 56 1.54 6.41 -0.29
N ASN A 57 1.54 7.67 -0.74
CA ASN A 57 0.63 8.11 -1.78
C ASN A 57 1.18 7.73 -3.15
N ARG A 58 0.28 7.36 -4.08
CA ARG A 58 0.64 7.03 -5.46
C ARG A 58 1.46 8.14 -6.11
N ASP A 59 1.00 9.38 -5.98
CA ASP A 59 1.61 10.55 -6.61
C ASP A 59 3.02 10.83 -6.08
N GLN A 60 3.33 10.44 -4.84
CA GLN A 60 4.64 10.60 -4.23
C GLN A 60 5.65 9.55 -4.70
N LEU A 61 5.18 8.37 -5.12
CA LEU A 61 6.04 7.26 -5.54
C LEU A 61 6.24 7.17 -7.06
N LEU A 62 5.31 7.71 -7.85
CA LEU A 62 5.40 7.71 -9.33
C LEU A 62 6.05 8.99 -9.89
N ASN A 63 6.05 10.09 -9.14
CA ASN A 63 6.69 11.35 -9.56
C ASN A 63 8.15 11.51 -9.06
N ASN A 64 8.76 10.43 -8.55
CA ASN A 64 10.17 10.31 -8.14
C ASN A 64 10.82 9.12 -8.84
#